data_AF-A0A521ANU4-F1
#
_entry.id   AF-A0A521ANU4-F1
#
_cell.length_a   1.000
_cell.length_b   1.000
_cell.length_c   1.000
_cell.angle_alpha   90.00
_cell.angle_beta   90.00
_cell.angle_gamma   90.00
#
_symmetry.space_group_name_H-M   'P 1'
#
loop_
_entity.id
_entity.type
_entity.pdbx_description
1 polymer ?
#
loop_
_entity_poly.entity_id
_entity_poly.type
_entity_poly.pdbx_seq_one_letter_code
_entity_poly.pdbx_strand_id
1 'polypeptide(L)'
;MNEKTKAFIVGGIVGIVIAGVGALISAQMVENTAEPEFCGSCHEMKPMFEAWEKGPHGPLGNKRGAVRAGCADCHLPHTSVLSYLINKSKFGTNDAIAHFFKGGYSDNLEHWIEKRKEREHYVFVSNCERCHTALPDNVMHEKLKSGEIKGDCLTCHWYVGHGFDFEEKLKEFFGKKENKE
;
A
#
# COMPACT_ATOMS: atom_id res chain seq x y z
N MET A 1 -45.98 0.32 -29.18
CA MET A 1 -45.01 1.16 -28.44
C MET A 1 -44.57 2.29 -29.35
N ASN A 2 -44.69 3.56 -28.92
CA ASN A 2 -44.36 4.70 -29.79
C ASN A 2 -42.83 4.88 -29.92
N GLU A 3 -42.40 5.61 -30.96
CA GLU A 3 -40.98 5.83 -31.25
C GLU A 3 -40.22 6.52 -30.11
N LYS A 4 -40.88 7.37 -29.33
CA LYS A 4 -40.28 8.01 -28.15
C LYS A 4 -40.00 6.98 -27.03
N THR A 5 -40.92 6.04 -26.80
CA THR A 5 -40.74 4.96 -25.83
C THR A 5 -39.64 4.00 -26.27
N LYS A 6 -39.53 3.67 -27.57
CA LYS A 6 -38.41 2.88 -28.10
C LYS A 6 -37.07 3.59 -27.90
N ALA A 7 -36.98 4.88 -28.24
CA ALA A 7 -35.78 5.68 -28.07
C ALA A 7 -35.36 5.79 -26.59
N PHE A 8 -36.32 5.95 -25.67
CA PHE A 8 -36.04 5.98 -24.23
C PHE A 8 -35.51 4.65 -23.70
N ILE A 9 -36.11 3.51 -24.13
CA ILE A 9 -35.64 2.18 -23.74
C ILE A 9 -34.24 1.91 -24.29
N VAL A 10 -34.00 2.19 -25.58
CA VAL A 10 -32.68 2.01 -26.19
C VAL A 10 -31.65 2.91 -25.53
N GLY A 11 -31.98 4.19 -25.30
CA GLY A 11 -31.10 5.12 -24.58
C GLY A 11 -30.80 4.67 -23.16
N GLY A 12 -31.79 4.16 -22.43
CA GLY A 12 -31.60 3.58 -21.10
C GLY A 12 -30.69 2.35 -21.10
N ILE A 13 -30.89 1.43 -22.04
CA ILE A 13 -30.03 0.24 -22.21
C ILE A 13 -28.59 0.67 -22.53
N VAL A 14 -28.41 1.57 -23.49
CA VAL A 14 -27.08 2.10 -23.85
C VAL A 14 -26.41 2.78 -22.65
N GLY A 15 -27.17 3.58 -21.89
CA GLY A 15 -26.67 4.23 -20.68
C GLY A 15 -26.20 3.23 -19.61
N ILE A 16 -26.97 2.17 -19.37
CA ILE A 16 -26.60 1.10 -18.43
C ILE A 16 -25.35 0.37 -18.91
N VAL A 17 -25.26 0.04 -20.20
CA VAL A 17 -24.08 -0.63 -20.77
C VAL A 17 -22.84 0.24 -20.60
N ILE A 18 -22.91 1.53 -20.93
CA ILE A 18 -21.78 2.46 -20.77
C ILE A 18 -21.37 2.58 -19.30
N ALA A 19 -22.33 2.74 -18.38
CA ALA A 19 -22.05 2.84 -16.95
C ALA A 19 -21.43 1.54 -16.41
N GLY A 20 -21.95 0.38 -16.82
CA GLY A 20 -21.43 -0.93 -16.43
C GLY A 20 -20.00 -1.14 -16.92
N VAL A 21 -19.72 -0.85 -18.20
CA VAL A 21 -18.37 -0.93 -18.76
C VAL A 21 -17.41 0.04 -18.05
N GLY A 22 -17.85 1.27 -17.81
CA GLY A 22 -17.06 2.28 -17.09
C GLY A 22 -16.71 1.85 -15.66
N ALA A 23 -17.65 1.24 -14.94
CA ALA A 23 -17.44 0.70 -13.61
C ALA A 23 -16.43 -0.45 -13.60
N LEU A 24 -16.51 -1.37 -14.57
CA LEU A 24 -15.57 -2.50 -14.69
C LEU A 24 -14.15 -2.02 -15.01
N ILE A 25 -14.01 -1.06 -15.93
CA ILE A 25 -12.69 -0.47 -16.24
C ILE A 25 -12.11 0.21 -14.99
N SER A 26 -12.94 0.97 -14.28
CA SER A 26 -12.52 1.68 -13.08
C SER A 26 -12.10 0.70 -11.96
N ALA A 27 -12.86 -0.38 -11.76
CA ALA A 27 -12.49 -1.44 -10.82
C ALA A 27 -11.15 -2.08 -11.19
N GLN A 28 -10.95 -2.41 -12.47
CA GLN A 28 -9.68 -2.97 -12.94
C GLN A 28 -8.50 -2.01 -12.73
N MET A 29 -8.69 -0.71 -12.97
CA MET A 29 -7.65 0.29 -12.71
C MET A 29 -7.31 0.40 -11.22
N VAL A 30 -8.31 0.31 -10.34
CA VAL A 30 -8.10 0.33 -8.89
C VAL A 30 -7.25 -0.85 -8.44
N GLU A 31 -7.54 -2.05 -8.95
CA GLU A 31 -6.76 -3.26 -8.68
C GLU A 31 -5.34 -3.17 -9.27
N ASN A 32 -5.20 -2.83 -10.56
CA ASN A 32 -3.89 -2.74 -11.21
C ASN A 32 -2.95 -1.74 -10.52
N THR A 33 -3.49 -0.65 -9.99
CA THR A 33 -2.71 0.38 -9.29
C THR A 33 -2.51 0.05 -7.79
N ALA A 34 -2.99 -1.09 -7.32
CA ALA A 34 -2.75 -1.62 -5.98
C ALA A 34 -1.60 -2.65 -5.97
N GLU A 35 -1.23 -3.16 -7.14
CA GLU A 35 -0.17 -4.16 -7.31
C GLU A 35 1.22 -3.61 -6.98
N PRO A 36 2.11 -4.43 -6.40
CA PRO A 36 3.49 -4.03 -6.09
C PRO A 36 4.26 -3.49 -7.30
N GLU A 37 4.05 -4.05 -8.49
CA GLU A 37 4.73 -3.65 -9.72
C GLU A 37 4.37 -2.21 -10.12
N PHE A 38 3.13 -1.79 -9.87
CA PHE A 38 2.72 -0.40 -10.08
C PHE A 38 3.44 0.52 -9.09
N CYS A 39 3.47 0.15 -7.80
CA CYS A 39 4.20 0.92 -6.78
C CYS A 39 5.69 1.04 -7.12
N GLY A 40 6.33 -0.05 -7.55
CA GLY A 40 7.74 -0.10 -7.94
C GLY A 40 8.07 0.56 -9.28
N SER A 41 7.06 1.02 -10.04
CA SER A 41 7.29 1.65 -11.35
C SER A 41 7.91 3.05 -11.25
N CYS A 42 7.72 3.73 -10.12
CA CYS A 42 8.36 5.01 -9.81
C CYS A 42 9.78 4.80 -9.29
N HIS A 43 10.73 5.63 -9.71
CA HIS A 43 12.15 5.41 -9.41
C HIS A 43 12.47 5.59 -7.92
N GLU A 44 11.76 6.48 -7.23
CA GLU A 44 11.86 6.74 -5.80
C GLU A 44 11.30 5.58 -4.96
N MET A 45 10.46 4.71 -5.54
CA MET A 45 9.87 3.57 -4.83
C MET A 45 10.72 2.30 -4.90
N LYS A 46 11.78 2.29 -5.71
CA LYS A 46 12.67 1.12 -5.88
C LYS A 46 13.20 0.53 -4.56
N PRO A 47 13.77 1.31 -3.62
CA PRO A 47 14.28 0.71 -2.39
C PRO A 47 13.18 0.07 -1.55
N MET A 48 11.96 0.61 -1.55
CA MET A 48 10.80 0.03 -0.86
C MET A 48 10.38 -1.29 -1.50
N PHE A 49 10.29 -1.32 -2.84
CA PHE A 49 9.92 -2.50 -3.60
C PHE A 49 10.94 -3.63 -3.41
N GLU A 50 12.22 -3.36 -3.59
CA GLU A 50 13.28 -4.37 -3.45
C GLU A 50 13.39 -4.92 -2.02
N ALA A 51 13.12 -4.07 -1.03
CA ALA A 51 13.09 -4.46 0.36
C ALA A 51 11.86 -5.34 0.68
N TRP A 52 10.69 -4.96 0.17
CA TRP A 52 9.47 -5.78 0.26
C TRP A 52 9.66 -7.13 -0.42
N GLU A 53 10.26 -7.15 -1.60
CA GLU A 53 10.41 -8.35 -2.42
C GLU A 53 11.11 -9.48 -1.66
N LYS A 54 12.12 -9.10 -0.86
CA LYS A 54 12.95 -9.98 -0.01
C LYS A 54 12.38 -10.14 1.40
N GLY A 55 11.39 -9.33 1.77
CA GLY A 55 10.74 -9.34 3.08
C GLY A 55 9.84 -10.57 3.29
N PRO A 56 9.35 -10.81 4.53
CA PRO A 56 8.52 -11.98 4.85
C PRO A 56 7.28 -12.18 3.96
N HIS A 57 6.66 -11.09 3.50
CA HIS A 57 5.46 -11.14 2.64
C HIS A 57 5.75 -10.99 1.14
N GLY A 58 7.01 -10.78 0.77
CA GLY A 58 7.43 -10.66 -0.62
C GLY A 58 7.59 -12.02 -1.32
N PRO A 59 7.64 -12.02 -2.66
CA PRO A 59 7.77 -13.24 -3.45
C PRO A 59 9.10 -13.99 -3.24
N LEU A 60 10.18 -13.28 -2.89
CA LEU A 60 11.50 -13.83 -2.57
C LEU A 60 11.70 -14.03 -1.05
N GLY A 61 10.68 -13.68 -0.27
CA GLY A 61 10.59 -13.88 1.16
C GLY A 61 10.70 -15.35 1.59
N ASN A 62 10.87 -15.55 2.90
CA ASN A 62 11.21 -16.86 3.44
C ASN A 62 10.25 -17.99 2.98
N LYS A 63 10.79 -19.20 2.83
CA LYS A 63 10.01 -20.42 2.53
C LYS A 63 9.15 -20.91 3.71
N ARG A 64 8.94 -20.08 4.76
CA ARG A 64 8.24 -20.49 5.99
C ARG A 64 6.72 -20.34 5.88
N GLY A 65 6.20 -20.15 4.66
CA GLY A 65 4.76 -20.23 4.38
C GLY A 65 3.96 -19.00 4.75
N ALA A 66 4.58 -17.81 4.84
CA ALA A 66 3.84 -16.57 4.98
C ALA A 66 2.99 -16.32 3.73
N VAL A 67 1.74 -15.89 3.92
CA VAL A 67 0.86 -15.48 2.82
C VAL A 67 1.47 -14.24 2.17
N ARG A 68 1.58 -14.26 0.83
CA ARG A 68 2.05 -13.08 0.10
C ARG A 68 1.07 -11.93 0.29
N ALA A 69 1.59 -10.74 0.54
CA ALA A 69 0.81 -9.52 0.68
C ALA A 69 1.43 -8.43 -0.20
N GLY A 70 0.60 -7.78 -1.02
CA GLY A 70 1.02 -6.66 -1.85
C GLY A 70 1.18 -5.36 -1.06
N CYS A 71 1.59 -4.29 -1.74
CA CYS A 71 1.79 -3.00 -1.09
C CYS A 71 0.48 -2.47 -0.47
N ALA A 72 -0.61 -2.51 -1.25
CA ALA A 72 -1.93 -2.04 -0.82
C ALA A 72 -2.56 -2.88 0.31
N ASP A 73 -2.14 -4.14 0.48
CA ASP A 73 -2.64 -4.98 1.57
C ASP A 73 -2.25 -4.45 2.93
N CYS A 74 -1.11 -3.74 3.04
CA CYS A 74 -0.66 -3.11 4.27
C CYS A 74 -0.91 -1.59 4.27
N HIS A 75 -0.72 -0.93 3.13
CA HIS A 75 -0.70 0.54 3.01
C HIS A 75 -2.05 1.19 2.66
N LEU A 76 -3.12 0.42 2.46
CA LEU A 76 -4.48 0.96 2.28
C LEU A 76 -5.45 0.32 3.26
N PRO A 77 -6.44 1.07 3.78
CA PRO A 77 -7.39 0.51 4.74
C PRO A 77 -8.44 -0.33 4.01
N HIS A 78 -8.69 -1.55 4.50
CA HIS A 78 -9.70 -2.46 3.95
C HIS A 78 -10.99 -2.52 4.78
N THR A 79 -11.28 -1.47 5.57
CA THR A 79 -12.47 -1.42 6.44
C THR A 79 -13.76 -1.17 5.66
N SER A 80 -13.68 -0.51 4.51
CA SER A 80 -14.79 -0.28 3.59
C SER A 80 -14.25 0.11 2.21
N VAL A 81 -15.07 -0.05 1.17
CA VAL A 81 -14.73 0.43 -0.19
C VAL A 81 -14.49 1.94 -0.20
N LEU A 82 -15.30 2.71 0.54
CA LEU A 82 -15.18 4.17 0.58
C LEU A 82 -13.86 4.61 1.24
N SER A 83 -13.51 4.04 2.40
CA SER A 83 -12.25 4.36 3.09
C SER A 83 -11.04 3.96 2.25
N TYR A 84 -11.09 2.81 1.57
CA TYR A 84 -10.05 2.36 0.65
C TYR A 84 -9.84 3.38 -0.48
N LEU A 85 -10.90 3.75 -1.20
CA LEU A 85 -10.81 4.67 -2.35
C LEU A 85 -10.35 6.07 -1.93
N ILE A 86 -10.85 6.62 -0.81
CA ILE A 86 -10.41 7.94 -0.31
C ILE A 86 -8.91 7.93 -0.01
N ASN A 87 -8.42 6.92 0.70
CA ASN A 87 -7.00 6.86 1.07
C ASN A 87 -6.11 6.58 -0.15
N LYS A 88 -6.55 5.72 -1.06
CA LYS A 88 -5.86 5.46 -2.33
C LYS A 88 -5.71 6.74 -3.14
N SER A 89 -6.79 7.52 -3.29
CA SER A 89 -6.75 8.81 -3.98
C SER A 89 -5.85 9.81 -3.26
N LYS A 90 -5.94 9.91 -1.92
CA LYS A 90 -5.13 10.83 -1.12
C LYS A 90 -3.63 10.53 -1.24
N PHE A 91 -3.23 9.29 -0.98
CA PHE A 91 -1.83 8.88 -1.02
C PHE A 91 -1.29 8.92 -2.45
N GLY A 92 -2.01 8.37 -3.43
CA GLY A 92 -1.61 8.43 -4.84
C GLY A 92 -1.47 9.86 -5.38
N THR A 93 -2.34 10.79 -4.96
CA THR A 93 -2.20 12.22 -5.34
C THR A 93 -0.97 12.85 -4.70
N ASN A 94 -0.70 12.57 -3.43
CA ASN A 94 0.48 13.08 -2.75
C ASN A 94 1.77 12.55 -3.40
N ASP A 95 1.81 11.27 -3.74
CA ASP A 95 2.95 10.63 -4.40
C ASP A 95 3.14 11.17 -5.82
N ALA A 96 2.06 11.37 -6.58
CA ALA A 96 2.14 12.01 -7.90
C ALA A 96 2.67 13.45 -7.80
N ILE A 97 2.21 14.24 -6.82
CA ILE A 97 2.72 15.59 -6.60
C ILE A 97 4.21 15.54 -6.23
N ALA A 98 4.61 14.62 -5.35
CA ALA A 98 6.01 14.44 -4.97
C ALA A 98 6.87 14.08 -6.19
N HIS A 99 6.42 13.13 -7.01
CA HIS A 99 7.11 12.69 -8.21
C HIS A 99 7.31 13.83 -9.22
N PHE A 100 6.21 14.48 -9.64
CA PHE A 100 6.23 15.45 -10.75
C PHE A 100 6.78 16.81 -10.34
N PHE A 101 6.60 17.24 -9.09
CA PHE A 101 6.94 18.61 -8.67
C PHE A 101 8.05 18.68 -7.63
N LYS A 102 8.43 17.55 -7.00
CA LYS A 102 9.46 17.51 -5.94
C LYS A 102 10.54 16.46 -6.20
N GLY A 103 10.63 15.94 -7.44
CA GLY A 103 11.63 14.94 -7.82
C GLY A 103 11.54 13.63 -7.02
N GLY A 104 10.36 13.31 -6.47
CA GLY A 104 10.14 12.16 -5.61
C GLY A 104 10.96 12.20 -4.31
N TYR A 105 11.41 13.38 -3.86
CA TYR A 105 12.34 13.54 -2.73
C TYR A 105 13.60 12.68 -2.87
N SER A 106 14.05 12.45 -4.10
CA SER A 106 15.20 11.59 -4.41
C SER A 106 16.54 12.11 -3.86
N ASP A 107 16.62 13.40 -3.58
CA ASP A 107 17.78 14.12 -3.06
C ASP A 107 17.64 14.47 -1.57
N ASN A 108 16.60 13.98 -0.91
CA ASN A 108 16.30 14.28 0.49
C ASN A 108 16.16 12.97 1.27
N LEU A 109 17.28 12.45 1.77
CA LEU A 109 17.27 11.22 2.55
C LEU A 109 16.45 11.39 3.84
N GLU A 110 16.58 12.54 4.50
CA GLU A 110 15.91 12.80 5.79
C GLU A 110 14.39 12.73 5.64
N HIS A 111 13.82 13.14 4.51
CA HIS A 111 12.39 12.98 4.22
C HIS A 111 11.94 11.52 4.38
N TRP A 112 12.67 10.57 3.78
CA TRP A 112 12.34 9.15 3.85
C TRP A 112 12.58 8.56 5.24
N ILE A 113 13.62 9.01 5.94
CA ILE A 113 13.91 8.59 7.31
C ILE A 113 12.85 9.08 8.30
N GLU A 114 12.39 10.33 8.15
CA GLU A 114 11.34 10.90 8.98
C GLU A 114 9.99 10.20 8.74
N LYS A 115 9.62 9.96 7.48
CA LYS A 115 8.37 9.27 7.14
C LYS A 115 8.29 7.85 7.69
N ARG A 116 9.42 7.15 7.84
CA ARG A 116 9.46 5.86 8.53
C ARG A 116 9.07 5.93 10.00
N LYS A 117 9.34 7.05 10.68
CA LYS A 117 8.95 7.25 12.09
C LYS A 117 7.43 7.41 12.22
N GLU A 118 6.77 7.87 11.17
CA GLU A 118 5.31 8.03 11.06
C GLU A 118 4.59 6.78 10.50
N ARG A 119 5.17 5.58 10.63
CA ARG A 119 4.63 4.36 9.99
C ARG A 119 3.15 4.08 10.30
N GLU A 120 2.69 4.43 11.49
CA GLU A 120 1.29 4.32 11.93
C GLU A 120 0.30 5.15 11.07
N HIS A 121 0.79 6.16 10.36
CA HIS A 121 -0.02 6.94 9.41
C HIS A 121 -0.19 6.23 8.06
N TYR A 122 0.78 5.38 7.69
CA TYR A 122 0.89 4.79 6.36
C TYR A 122 0.60 3.29 6.33
N VAL A 123 0.59 2.62 7.49
CA VAL A 123 0.36 1.18 7.61
C VAL A 123 -0.76 0.92 8.61
N PHE A 124 -1.74 0.13 8.20
CA PHE A 124 -2.93 -0.13 9.01
C PHE A 124 -2.81 -1.47 9.74
N VAL A 125 -2.71 -1.45 11.07
CA VAL A 125 -2.62 -2.66 11.92
C VAL A 125 -3.82 -3.59 11.73
N SER A 126 -5.00 -3.03 11.45
CA SER A 126 -6.19 -3.81 11.12
C SER A 126 -6.01 -4.73 9.90
N ASN A 127 -5.08 -4.42 9.00
CA ASN A 127 -4.74 -5.29 7.89
C ASN A 127 -3.89 -6.49 8.31
N CYS A 128 -3.03 -6.33 9.33
CA CYS A 128 -2.34 -7.47 9.93
C CYS A 128 -3.36 -8.43 10.53
N GLU A 129 -4.33 -7.91 11.28
CA GLU A 129 -5.38 -8.70 11.95
C GLU A 129 -6.33 -9.39 10.96
N ARG A 130 -6.55 -8.81 9.78
CA ARG A 130 -7.37 -9.41 8.71
C ARG A 130 -6.80 -10.76 8.23
N CYS A 131 -5.48 -10.86 8.13
CA CYS A 131 -4.81 -12.09 7.69
C CYS A 131 -4.34 -12.95 8.86
N HIS A 132 -3.90 -12.34 9.96
CA HIS A 132 -3.46 -13.00 11.19
C HIS A 132 -4.58 -13.10 12.22
N THR A 133 -5.73 -13.65 11.80
CA THR A 133 -6.90 -13.82 12.67
C THR A 133 -6.62 -14.76 13.85
N ALA A 134 -5.71 -15.71 13.67
CA ALA A 134 -5.18 -16.57 14.70
C ALA A 134 -3.69 -16.26 14.93
N LEU A 135 -3.39 -15.62 16.06
CA LEU A 135 -2.02 -15.35 16.47
C LEU A 135 -1.39 -16.60 17.07
N PRO A 136 -0.10 -16.89 16.78
CA PRO A 136 0.64 -17.94 17.46
C PRO A 136 0.59 -17.77 18.97
N ASP A 137 0.38 -18.88 19.68
CA ASP A 137 0.37 -18.91 21.13
C ASP A 137 1.79 -18.69 21.67
N ASN A 138 2.01 -17.51 22.25
CA ASN A 138 3.26 -17.16 22.90
C ASN A 138 3.04 -16.03 23.90
N VAL A 139 3.93 -15.99 24.90
CA VAL A 139 3.88 -15.03 26.00
C VAL A 139 3.81 -13.56 25.55
N MET A 140 4.44 -13.19 24.43
CA MET A 140 4.42 -11.80 23.98
C MET A 140 3.05 -11.41 23.44
N HIS A 141 2.39 -12.29 22.68
CA HIS A 141 1.02 -12.05 22.22
C HIS A 141 0.00 -12.09 23.37
N GLU A 142 0.19 -12.94 24.38
CA GLU A 142 -0.66 -12.94 25.59
C GLU A 142 -0.54 -11.63 26.37
N LYS A 143 0.70 -11.13 26.53
CA LYS A 143 0.97 -9.85 27.19
C LYS A 143 0.43 -8.64 26.42
N LEU A 144 0.48 -8.69 25.09
CA LEU A 144 -0.15 -7.67 24.24
C LEU A 144 -1.68 -7.69 24.39
N LYS A 145 -2.30 -8.89 24.33
CA LYS A 145 -3.76 -9.05 24.48
C LYS A 145 -4.28 -8.65 25.86
N SER A 146 -3.53 -8.94 26.92
CA SER A 146 -3.90 -8.57 28.30
C SER A 146 -3.63 -7.10 28.63
N GLY A 147 -2.93 -6.36 27.75
CA GLY A 147 -2.56 -4.97 27.97
C GLY A 147 -1.38 -4.76 28.92
N GLU A 148 -0.66 -5.84 29.31
CA GLU A 148 0.59 -5.75 30.07
C GLU A 148 1.67 -5.02 29.25
N ILE A 149 1.70 -5.27 27.93
CA ILE A 149 2.54 -4.56 26.97
C ILE A 149 1.67 -3.61 26.16
N LYS A 150 2.08 -2.34 26.08
CA LYS A 150 1.48 -1.34 25.20
C LYS A 150 2.15 -1.39 23.83
N GLY A 151 1.34 -1.24 22.79
CA GLY A 151 1.80 -1.21 21.40
C GLY A 151 0.85 -1.94 20.48
N ASP A 152 1.36 -2.27 19.31
CA ASP A 152 0.65 -2.97 18.24
C ASP A 152 1.58 -3.96 17.53
N CYS A 153 1.08 -4.61 16.48
CA CYS A 153 1.85 -5.54 15.67
C CYS A 153 3.16 -4.92 15.15
N LEU A 154 3.12 -3.66 14.72
CA LEU A 154 4.26 -2.96 14.13
C LEU A 154 5.25 -2.45 15.18
N THR A 155 4.87 -2.40 16.45
CA THR A 155 5.77 -2.05 17.55
C THR A 155 6.89 -3.09 17.68
N CYS A 156 6.54 -4.38 17.57
CA CYS A 156 7.51 -5.48 17.62
C CYS A 156 7.92 -5.98 16.21
N HIS A 157 6.99 -6.02 15.25
CA HIS A 157 7.21 -6.51 13.88
C HIS A 157 7.42 -5.38 12.86
N TRP A 158 8.07 -4.28 13.26
CA TRP A 158 8.34 -3.12 12.40
C TRP A 158 9.11 -3.47 11.10
N TYR A 159 9.88 -4.55 11.11
CA TYR A 159 10.71 -5.00 9.99
C TYR A 159 9.95 -5.81 8.94
N VAL A 160 8.68 -6.15 9.17
CA VAL A 160 7.93 -7.09 8.32
C VAL A 160 7.68 -6.55 6.90
N GLY A 161 7.61 -5.23 6.73
CA GLY A 161 7.38 -4.60 5.43
C GLY A 161 8.63 -4.51 4.58
N HIS A 162 9.68 -3.88 5.09
CA HIS A 162 10.89 -3.54 4.33
C HIS A 162 12.20 -4.05 4.95
N GLY A 163 12.15 -4.97 5.92
CA GLY A 163 13.33 -5.57 6.52
C GLY A 163 14.01 -4.74 7.60
N PHE A 164 15.02 -5.33 8.24
CA PHE A 164 15.76 -4.73 9.35
C PHE A 164 16.79 -3.69 8.90
N ASP A 165 17.36 -3.88 7.71
CA ASP A 165 18.41 -3.06 7.10
C ASP A 165 17.83 -1.94 6.22
N PHE A 166 16.52 -1.67 6.30
CA PHE A 166 15.87 -0.75 5.39
C PHE A 166 16.45 0.67 5.44
N GLU A 167 16.84 1.13 6.63
CA GLU A 167 17.48 2.43 6.77
C GLU A 167 18.80 2.54 6.01
N GLU A 168 19.61 1.48 6.03
CA GLU A 168 20.86 1.41 5.30
C GLU A 168 20.59 1.41 3.79
N LYS A 169 19.59 0.66 3.33
CA LYS A 169 19.16 0.69 1.92
C LYS A 169 18.74 2.09 1.46
N LEU A 170 18.01 2.82 2.31
CA LEU A 170 17.63 4.21 2.00
C LEU A 170 18.87 5.11 1.91
N LYS A 171 19.83 4.99 2.84
CA LYS A 171 21.11 5.71 2.80
C LYS A 171 21.92 5.41 1.54
N GLU A 172 21.98 4.15 1.14
CA GLU A 172 22.69 3.73 -0.08
C GLU A 172 22.02 4.27 -1.36
N PHE A 173 20.69 4.32 -1.37
CA PHE A 173 19.91 4.71 -2.55
C PHE A 173 19.79 6.24 -2.69
N PHE A 174 19.41 6.92 -1.61
CA PHE A 174 19.15 8.38 -1.59
C PHE A 174 20.38 9.19 -1.14
N GLY A 175 21.21 8.68 -0.22
CA GLY A 175 22.39 9.40 0.27
C GLY A 175 23.52 9.58 -0.76
N LYS A 176 23.55 8.78 -1.83
CA LYS A 176 24.48 8.99 -2.97
C LYS A 176 24.11 10.21 -3.81
N LYS A 177 22.88 10.73 -3.71
CA LYS A 177 22.43 11.91 -4.46
C LYS A 177 22.67 13.23 -3.70
N GLU A 178 22.76 13.20 -2.38
CA GLU A 178 23.13 14.37 -1.55
C GLU A 178 24.60 14.78 -1.72
N ASN A 179 25.51 13.82 -1.96
CA ASN A 179 26.95 14.08 -2.09
C ASN A 179 27.41 14.44 -3.52
N LYS A 180 26.50 14.93 -4.37
CA LYS A 180 26.78 15.29 -5.78
C LYS A 180 26.78 16.79 -6.06
N GLU A 181 26.79 17.62 -5.01
CA GLU A 181 27.10 19.06 -5.10
C GLU A 181 28.57 19.33 -4.77
#